data_AF-A0A956WYE7-F1
#
_entry.id   AF-A0A956WYE7-F1
#
_cell.length_a   1.000
_cell.length_b   1.000
_cell.length_c   1.000
_cell.angle_alpha   90.00
_cell.angle_beta   90.00
_cell.angle_gamma   90.00
#
_symmetry.space_group_name_H-M   'P 1'
#
loop_
_entity.id
_entity.type
_entity.pdbx_description
1 polymer ?
#
loop_
_entity_poly.entity_id
_entity_poly.type
_entity_poly.pdbx_seq_one_letter_code
_entity_poly.pdbx_strand_id
1 'polypeptide(L)'
;YPDSDLWRYYQGNVDHLVLPPVRDDPAATVQEIDRLIKEGVQRIVLASQPAGEWDSAGVAQQAISQRYSLFATRQVADWTVQIYARQPDALRPFDEVFVHPGSDMS
;
A
#
# COMPACT_ATOMS: atom_id res chain seq x y z
N TYR A 1 -11.93 19.25 4.59
CA TYR A 1 -10.46 19.02 4.38
C TYR A 1 -10.02 17.86 5.28
N PRO A 2 -9.08 16.98 4.90
CA PRO A 2 -8.62 15.89 5.78
C PRO A 2 -8.15 16.44 7.12
N ASP A 3 -8.48 15.74 8.20
CA ASP A 3 -8.14 16.17 9.56
C ASP A 3 -6.61 16.13 9.74
N SER A 4 -6.04 17.30 10.00
CA SER A 4 -4.61 17.47 10.23
C SER A 4 -4.14 16.88 11.55
N ASP A 5 -5.00 16.29 12.38
CA ASP A 5 -4.56 15.73 13.65
C ASP A 5 -4.37 14.22 13.61
N LEU A 6 -4.82 13.51 12.57
CA LEU A 6 -4.60 12.06 12.44
C LEU A 6 -3.11 11.68 12.51
N TRP A 7 -2.25 12.47 11.83
CA TRP A 7 -0.81 12.23 11.81
C TRP A 7 -0.13 12.58 13.13
N ARG A 8 -0.76 13.35 14.04
CA ARG A 8 -0.20 13.61 15.37
C ARG A 8 -0.21 12.38 16.27
N TYR A 9 -1.09 11.42 16.00
CA TYR A 9 -1.26 10.23 16.83
C TYR A 9 -0.41 9.04 16.39
N TYR A 10 0.19 9.08 15.20
CA TYR A 10 1.11 8.05 14.75
C TYR A 10 2.56 8.50 14.93
N GLN A 11 3.31 7.76 15.74
CA GLN A 11 4.73 8.05 16.06
C GLN A 11 5.70 7.03 15.44
N GLY A 12 5.24 6.23 14.46
CA GLY A 12 6.08 5.23 13.80
C GLY A 12 6.94 5.82 12.67
N ASN A 13 7.79 4.98 12.09
CA ASN A 13 8.74 5.37 11.03
C ASN A 13 8.23 5.08 9.61
N VAL A 14 6.92 4.91 9.43
CA VAL A 14 6.32 4.74 8.10
C VAL A 14 6.09 6.12 7.51
N ASP A 15 6.25 6.29 6.20
CA ASP A 15 5.96 7.55 5.51
C ASP A 15 4.46 7.81 5.38
N HIS A 16 4.06 9.08 5.51
CA HIS A 16 2.66 9.51 5.55
C HIS A 16 2.31 10.28 4.29
N LEU A 17 1.20 9.91 3.66
CA LEU A 17 0.70 10.55 2.44
C LEU A 17 -0.81 10.77 2.58
N VAL A 18 -1.29 11.88 2.01
CA VAL A 18 -2.73 12.14 1.87
C VAL A 18 -3.17 11.67 0.50
N LEU A 19 -4.20 10.84 0.46
CA LEU A 19 -4.84 10.39 -0.78
C LEU A 19 -6.32 10.79 -0.78
N PRO A 20 -6.86 11.27 -1.91
CA PRO A 20 -6.15 11.63 -3.14
C PRO A 20 -5.21 12.84 -2.89
N PRO A 21 -4.07 12.97 -3.62
CA PRO A 21 -3.11 14.06 -3.42
C PRO A 21 -3.68 15.41 -3.88
N VAL A 22 -4.65 15.36 -4.80
CA VAL A 22 -5.48 16.49 -5.22
C VAL A 22 -6.92 16.08 -4.98
N ARG A 23 -7.71 16.97 -4.39
CA ARG A 23 -9.14 16.74 -4.08
C ARG A 23 -9.87 16.13 -5.28
N ASP A 24 -10.56 15.02 -5.04
CA ASP A 24 -11.43 14.34 -6.00
C ASP A 24 -10.78 14.10 -7.39
N ASP A 25 -9.46 13.89 -7.44
CA ASP A 25 -8.71 13.70 -8.71
C ASP A 25 -8.22 12.24 -8.87
N PRO A 26 -8.90 11.42 -9.69
CA PRO A 26 -8.47 10.05 -9.96
C PRO A 26 -7.13 9.94 -10.67
N ALA A 27 -6.81 10.85 -11.59
CA ALA A 27 -5.60 10.76 -12.39
C ALA A 27 -4.36 11.02 -11.53
N ALA A 28 -4.39 12.08 -10.71
CA ALA A 28 -3.32 12.38 -9.77
C ALA A 28 -3.14 11.25 -8.74
N THR A 29 -4.24 10.65 -8.28
CA THR A 29 -4.21 9.52 -7.34
C THR A 29 -3.56 8.29 -7.96
N VAL A 30 -3.92 7.91 -9.18
CA VAL A 30 -3.31 6.77 -9.87
C VAL A 30 -1.82 7.00 -10.09
N GLN A 31 -1.41 8.22 -10.46
CA GLN A 31 0.02 8.55 -10.62
C GLN A 31 0.79 8.40 -9.31
N GLU A 32 0.19 8.80 -8.19
CA GLU A 32 0.81 8.65 -6.86
C GLU A 32 0.93 7.17 -6.46
N ILE A 33 -0.10 6.36 -6.71
CA ILE A 33 -0.02 4.90 -6.48
C ILE A 33 1.06 4.25 -7.36
N ASP A 34 1.19 4.68 -8.62
CA ASP A 34 2.23 4.19 -9.53
C ASP A 34 3.64 4.59 -9.07
N ARG A 35 3.80 5.78 -8.46
CA ARG A 35 5.06 6.19 -7.83
C ARG A 35 5.43 5.25 -6.68
N LEU A 36 4.48 4.96 -5.78
CA LEU A 36 4.71 4.02 -4.65
C LEU A 36 5.11 2.63 -5.12
N ILE A 37 4.49 2.13 -6.19
CA ILE A 37 4.84 0.82 -6.78
C ILE A 37 6.28 0.83 -7.30
N LYS A 38 6.71 1.90 -7.98
CA LYS A 38 8.07 2.06 -8.50
C LYS A 38 9.11 2.13 -7.37
N GLU A 39 8.75 2.68 -6.22
CA GLU A 39 9.58 2.72 -5.01
C GLU A 39 9.60 1.37 -4.27
N GLY A 40 8.89 0.37 -4.76
CA GLY A 40 8.89 -0.97 -4.19
C GLY A 40 7.97 -1.14 -2.99
N VAL A 41 7.06 -0.19 -2.73
CA VAL A 41 6.07 -0.29 -1.65
C VAL A 41 5.21 -1.55 -1.85
N GLN A 42 5.20 -2.42 -0.84
CA GLN A 42 4.49 -3.70 -0.88
C GLN A 42 3.15 -3.66 -0.14
N ARG A 43 2.99 -2.71 0.78
CA ARG A 43 1.83 -2.63 1.66
C ARG A 43 1.43 -1.17 1.86
N ILE A 44 0.13 -0.91 1.76
CA ILE A 44 -0.47 0.39 2.07
C ILE A 44 -1.44 0.19 3.23
N VAL A 45 -1.35 1.07 4.23
CA VAL A 45 -2.31 1.15 5.34
C VAL A 45 -3.10 2.43 5.15
N LEU A 46 -4.35 2.30 4.69
CA LEU A 46 -5.24 3.43 4.47
C LEU A 46 -6.13 3.60 5.70
N ALA A 47 -5.87 4.64 6.49
CA ALA A 47 -6.83 5.11 7.48
C ALA A 47 -7.87 6.00 6.78
N SER A 48 -9.09 5.50 6.62
CA SER A 48 -10.16 6.24 5.95
C SER A 48 -10.84 7.19 6.94
N GLN A 49 -10.84 8.48 6.59
CA GLN A 49 -11.70 9.47 7.20
C GLN A 49 -12.95 9.65 6.32
N PRO A 50 -14.16 9.81 6.89
CA PRO A 50 -15.25 10.44 6.18
C PRO A 50 -14.91 11.91 5.90
N ALA A 51 -14.15 12.16 4.83
CA ALA A 51 -13.81 13.47 4.32
C ALA A 51 -14.54 13.68 2.98
N GLY A 52 -15.87 13.77 3.04
CA GLY A 52 -16.72 13.90 1.84
C GLY A 52 -16.43 15.14 1.00
N GLU A 53 -15.71 16.13 1.53
CA GLU A 53 -15.24 17.29 0.76
C GLU A 53 -13.86 17.08 0.09
N TRP A 54 -13.20 15.94 0.30
CA TRP A 54 -11.85 15.69 -0.22
C TRP A 54 -11.77 14.46 -1.11
N ASP A 55 -12.38 13.36 -0.64
CA ASP A 55 -12.50 12.12 -1.38
C ASP A 55 -13.97 11.66 -1.40
N SER A 56 -14.81 12.48 -2.02
CA SER A 56 -16.26 12.28 -2.07
C SER A 56 -16.67 10.97 -2.75
N ALA A 57 -15.84 10.52 -3.70
CA ALA A 57 -16.10 9.34 -4.52
C ALA A 57 -15.31 8.09 -4.08
N GLY A 58 -14.47 8.16 -3.03
CA GLY A 58 -13.60 7.06 -2.64
C GLY A 58 -12.51 6.75 -3.69
N VAL A 59 -12.02 7.79 -4.37
CA VAL A 59 -10.96 7.78 -5.37
C VAL A 59 -9.71 7.09 -4.85
N ALA A 60 -9.29 7.36 -3.60
CA ALA A 60 -8.11 6.74 -3.02
C ALA A 60 -8.25 5.22 -2.94
N GLN A 61 -9.37 4.77 -2.38
CA GLN A 61 -9.67 3.35 -2.23
C GLN A 61 -9.75 2.65 -3.59
N GLN A 62 -10.39 3.28 -4.57
CA GLN A 62 -10.52 2.75 -5.93
C GLN A 62 -9.17 2.61 -6.62
N ALA A 63 -8.33 3.64 -6.56
CA ALA A 63 -7.00 3.62 -7.17
C ALA A 63 -6.08 2.54 -6.55
N ILE A 64 -6.07 2.42 -5.22
CA ILE A 64 -5.28 1.39 -4.52
C ILE A 64 -5.75 0.00 -4.94
N SER A 65 -7.06 -0.23 -4.98
CA SER A 65 -7.65 -1.54 -5.30
C SER A 65 -7.39 -2.02 -6.73
N GLN A 66 -6.96 -1.13 -7.63
CA GLN A 66 -6.54 -1.53 -8.99
C GLN A 66 -5.17 -2.23 -9.01
N ARG A 67 -4.32 -2.01 -7.99
CA ARG A 67 -2.92 -2.47 -7.99
C ARG A 67 -2.55 -3.29 -6.76
N TYR A 68 -3.30 -3.17 -5.67
CA TYR A 68 -3.13 -3.89 -4.43
C TYR A 68 -4.41 -4.64 -4.09
N SER A 69 -4.31 -5.79 -3.45
CA SER A 69 -5.45 -6.52 -2.92
C SER A 69 -5.74 -6.09 -1.48
N LEU A 70 -7.02 -5.90 -1.14
CA LEU A 70 -7.43 -5.69 0.25
C LEU A 70 -7.14 -6.96 1.05
N PHE A 71 -6.24 -6.85 2.02
CA PHE A 71 -5.83 -7.94 2.90
C PHE A 71 -6.69 -7.97 4.17
N ALA A 72 -6.98 -6.80 4.75
CA ALA A 72 -7.75 -6.70 5.98
C ALA A 72 -8.42 -5.34 6.13
N THR A 73 -9.57 -5.32 6.81
CA THR A 73 -10.18 -4.11 7.37
C THR A 73 -10.18 -4.23 8.89
N ARG A 74 -9.89 -3.13 9.59
CA ARG A 74 -9.85 -3.04 11.04
C ARG A 74 -10.53 -1.74 11.48
N GLN A 75 -11.17 -1.78 12.64
CA GLN A 75 -11.62 -0.57 13.31
C GLN A 75 -10.59 -0.21 14.39
N VAL A 76 -10.06 1.01 14.33
CA VAL A 76 -9.10 1.54 15.31
C VAL A 76 -9.65 2.86 15.83
N ALA A 77 -10.13 2.87 17.07
CA ALA A 77 -11.00 3.94 17.57
C ALA A 77 -12.14 4.22 16.57
N ASP A 78 -12.30 5.46 16.12
CA ASP A 78 -13.37 5.85 15.20
C ASP A 78 -13.00 5.66 13.72
N TRP A 79 -11.81 5.13 13.43
CA TRP A 79 -11.27 5.01 12.08
C TRP A 79 -11.45 3.62 11.50
N THR A 80 -11.93 3.56 10.26
CA THR A 80 -11.82 2.36 9.44
C THR A 80 -10.46 2.34 8.77
N VAL A 81 -9.64 1.35 9.14
CA VAL A 81 -8.30 1.14 8.59
C VAL A 81 -8.33 -0.05 7.64
N GLN A 82 -7.96 0.18 6.39
CA GLN A 82 -7.84 -0.83 5.35
C GLN A 82 -6.37 -1.11 5.05
N ILE A 83 -6.00 -2.39 5.03
CA ILE A 83 -4.65 -2.84 4.76
C ILE A 83 -4.65 -3.50 3.38
N TYR A 84 -3.87 -2.93 2.48
CA TYR A 84 -3.69 -3.39 1.11
C TYR A 84 -2.30 -3.96 0.93
N ALA A 85 -2.17 -5.06 0.20
CA ALA A 85 -0.90 -5.68 -0.11
C ALA A 85 -0.79 -5.97 -1.61
N ARG A 86 0.39 -5.78 -2.19
CA ARG A 86 0.69 -6.32 -3.52
C ARG A 86 0.69 -7.83 -3.43
N GLN A 87 0.18 -8.49 -4.46
CA GLN A 87 0.45 -9.92 -4.60
C GLN A 87 1.95 -10.10 -4.81
N PRO A 88 2.57 -11.10 -4.17
CA PRO A 88 3.96 -11.43 -4.48
C PRO A 88 4.06 -11.72 -5.97
N ASP A 89 5.15 -11.27 -6.58
CA ASP A 89 5.44 -11.64 -7.97
C ASP A 89 5.40 -13.17 -8.08
N ALA A 90 4.83 -13.67 -9.18
CA ALA A 90 4.75 -15.09 -9.42
C ALA A 90 6.14 -15.71 -9.27
N LEU A 91 6.27 -16.65 -8.34
CA LEU A 91 7.52 -17.37 -8.12
C LEU A 91 7.92 -18.02 -9.44
N ARG A 92 9.12 -17.69 -9.92
CA ARG A 92 9.72 -18.39 -11.05
C ARG A 92 10.42 -19.63 -10.49
N PRO A 93 10.30 -20.79 -11.16
CA PRO A 93 11.14 -21.93 -10.85
C PRO A 93 12.61 -21.50 -10.85
N PHE A 94 13.36 -21.97 -9.87
CA PHE A 94 14.80 -21.76 -9.77
C PHE A 94 15.48 -23.11 -9.78
N ASP A 95 16.15 -23.42 -10.89
CA ASP A 95 16.91 -24.65 -11.07
C ASP A 95 18.38 -24.37 -10.70
N GLU A 96 18.74 -24.55 -9.43
CA GLU A 96 20.16 -24.58 -9.03
C GLU A 96 20.56 -25.94 -8.46
N VAL A 97 21.73 -26.39 -8.90
CA VAL A 97 22.39 -27.58 -8.37
C VAL A 97 23.38 -27.12 -7.30
N PHE A 98 23.03 -27.36 -6.05
CA PHE A 98 23.95 -27.18 -4.93
C PHE A 98 24.99 -28.31 -4.96
N VAL A 99 26.17 -28.04 -5.50
CA VAL A 99 27.32 -28.94 -5.40
C VAL A 99 28.09 -28.69 -4.10
N HIS A 100 28.24 -29.72 -3.29
CA HIS A 100 29.14 -29.69 -2.14
C HIS A 100 30.59 -29.78 -2.65
N PRO A 101 31.50 -28.85 -2.29
CA PRO A 101 32.91 -29.01 -2.63
C PRO A 101 33.47 -30.21 -1.84
N GLY A 102 33.74 -31.33 -2.53
CA GLY A 102 34.36 -32.52 -1.93
C GLY A 102 33.81 -33.89 -2.36
N SER A 103 32.77 -33.96 -3.20
CA SER A 103 32.15 -35.23 -3.61
C SER A 103 32.75 -35.85 -4.88
N ASP A 104 34.02 -35.61 -5.17
CA ASP A 104 34.79 -36.41 -6.12
C ASP A 104 36.12 -36.74 -5.46
N MET A 105 36.22 -37.97 -4.95
CA MET A 105 37.39 -38.87 -5.00
C MET A 105 37.15 -40.03 -4.03
N SER A 106 36.52 -41.10 -4.52
CA SER A 106 36.82 -42.51 -4.19
C SER A 106 36.13 -43.43 -5.19
#